data_AF-A0A661UMC7-F1
#
_entry.id   AF-A0A661UMC7-F1
#
_cell.length_a   1.000
_cell.length_b   1.000
_cell.length_c   1.000
_cell.angle_alpha   90.00
_cell.angle_beta   90.00
_cell.angle_gamma   90.00
#
_symmetry.space_group_name_H-M   'P 1'
#
loop_
_entity.id
_entity.type
_entity.pdbx_description
1 polymer ?
#
loop_
_entity_poly.entity_id
_entity_poly.type
_entity_poly.pdbx_seq_one_letter_code
_entity_poly.pdbx_strand_id
1 'polypeptide(L)'
;MKKIISIIGWVILLLAFAALGLSSDDPTFGFFFYLAFFTATFALVYLYIKKHQRRTEIDPKKMVLVYKVSGIVLLLVGLFSPLIALRKIGLPILPNVLIFLATAILIGLSVLAITLINGKKL
;
A
#
# COMPACT_ATOMS: atom_id res chain seq x y z
N MET A 1 0.58 -21.27 14.70
CA MET A 1 -0.37 -20.15 14.46
C MET A 1 0.24 -18.98 13.69
N LYS A 2 1.33 -18.33 14.16
CA LYS A 2 1.94 -17.16 13.49
C LYS A 2 2.29 -17.37 12.00
N LYS A 3 2.83 -18.54 11.63
CA LYS A 3 3.14 -18.88 10.21
C LYS A 3 1.90 -18.99 9.33
N ILE A 4 0.83 -19.61 9.83
CA ILE A 4 -0.43 -19.80 9.08
C ILE A 4 -1.10 -18.45 8.83
N ILE A 5 -1.17 -17.58 9.85
CA ILE A 5 -1.71 -16.22 9.72
C ILE A 5 -0.90 -15.42 8.68
N SER A 6 0.43 -15.55 8.69
CA SER A 6 1.28 -14.89 7.69
C SER A 6 0.99 -15.40 6.28
N ILE A 7 0.87 -16.71 6.08
CA ILE A 7 0.54 -17.31 4.77
C ILE A 7 -0.83 -16.81 4.28
N ILE A 8 -1.84 -16.85 5.14
CA ILE A 8 -3.19 -16.35 4.80
C ILE A 8 -3.13 -14.87 4.44
N GLY A 9 -2.38 -14.05 5.19
CA GLY A 9 -2.17 -12.64 4.88
C GLY A 9 -1.55 -12.42 3.50
N TRP A 10 -0.54 -13.23 3.14
CA TRP A 10 0.08 -13.17 1.80
C TRP A 10 -0.89 -13.57 0.68
N VAL A 11 -1.71 -14.60 0.90
CA VAL A 11 -2.73 -15.03 -0.07
C VAL A 11 -3.79 -13.94 -0.26
N ILE A 12 -4.30 -13.35 0.82
CA ILE A 12 -5.26 -12.24 0.77
C ILE A 12 -4.65 -11.04 0.05
N LEU A 13 -3.38 -10.71 0.33
CA LEU A 13 -2.68 -9.62 -0.34
C LEU A 13 -2.57 -9.85 -1.86
N LEU A 14 -2.20 -11.06 -2.28
CA LEU A 14 -2.14 -11.45 -3.68
C LEU A 14 -3.50 -11.32 -4.37
N LEU A 15 -4.57 -11.79 -3.72
CA LEU A 15 -5.93 -11.67 -4.23
C LEU A 15 -6.38 -10.21 -4.33
N ALA A 16 -6.02 -9.36 -3.36
CA ALA A 16 -6.31 -7.93 -3.41
C ALA A 16 -5.63 -7.23 -4.59
N PHE A 17 -4.37 -7.60 -4.89
CA PHE A 17 -3.67 -7.10 -6.05
C PHE A 17 -4.22 -7.64 -7.37
N ALA A 18 -4.60 -8.91 -7.41
CA ALA A 18 -5.27 -9.50 -8.58
C ALA A 18 -6.62 -8.83 -8.86
N ALA A 19 -7.35 -8.42 -7.82
CA ALA A 19 -8.62 -7.71 -7.95
C ALA A 19 -8.50 -6.37 -8.67
N LEU A 20 -7.31 -5.75 -8.77
CA LEU A 20 -7.09 -4.57 -9.62
C LEU A 20 -7.39 -4.88 -11.09
N GLY A 21 -7.17 -6.11 -11.53
CA GLY A 21 -7.48 -6.59 -12.86
C GLY A 21 -8.96 -6.58 -13.21
N LEU A 22 -9.85 -6.60 -12.21
CA LEU A 22 -11.30 -6.48 -12.41
C LEU A 22 -11.72 -5.09 -12.94
N SER A 23 -10.84 -4.09 -12.86
CA SER A 23 -11.08 -2.76 -13.41
C SER A 23 -10.73 -2.61 -14.89
N SER A 24 -10.31 -3.70 -15.54
CA SER A 24 -9.94 -3.76 -16.96
C SER A 24 -11.18 -4.01 -17.84
N ASP A 25 -11.07 -3.70 -19.14
CA ASP A 25 -12.16 -3.91 -20.11
C ASP A 25 -12.60 -5.39 -20.23
N ASP A 26 -11.67 -6.33 -20.03
CA ASP A 26 -11.97 -7.75 -19.78
C ASP A 26 -11.59 -8.09 -18.32
N PRO A 27 -12.57 -8.14 -17.41
CA PRO A 27 -12.33 -8.40 -15.99
C PRO A 27 -11.74 -9.79 -15.71
N THR A 28 -12.10 -10.78 -16.53
CA THR A 28 -11.66 -12.17 -16.32
C THR A 28 -10.20 -12.29 -16.72
N PHE A 29 -9.86 -11.84 -17.92
CA PHE A 29 -8.48 -11.82 -18.38
C PHE A 29 -7.61 -10.93 -17.49
N GLY A 30 -8.09 -9.73 -17.15
CA GLY A 30 -7.38 -8.79 -16.28
C GLY A 30 -7.05 -9.38 -14.92
N PHE A 31 -8.02 -10.03 -14.25
CA PHE A 31 -7.78 -10.67 -12.95
C PHE A 31 -6.65 -11.71 -13.01
N PHE A 32 -6.70 -12.64 -13.97
CA PHE A 32 -5.67 -13.67 -14.10
C PHE A 32 -4.32 -13.12 -14.53
N PHE A 33 -4.30 -12.09 -15.38
CA PHE A 33 -3.08 -11.42 -15.80
C PHE A 33 -2.38 -10.75 -14.61
N TYR A 34 -3.11 -9.95 -13.82
CA TYR A 34 -2.56 -9.30 -12.62
C TYR A 34 -2.13 -10.32 -11.56
N LEU A 35 -2.88 -11.41 -11.37
CA LEU A 35 -2.51 -12.51 -10.47
C LEU A 35 -1.17 -13.14 -10.89
N ALA A 36 -1.00 -13.45 -12.17
CA ALA A 36 0.25 -14.00 -12.71
C ALA A 36 1.41 -13.00 -12.58
N PHE A 37 1.18 -11.73 -12.93
CA PHE A 37 2.18 -10.67 -12.86
C PHE A 37 2.69 -10.43 -11.44
N PHE A 38 1.78 -10.29 -10.46
CA PHE A 38 2.18 -10.08 -9.08
C PHE A 38 2.81 -11.33 -8.46
N THR A 39 2.34 -12.52 -8.80
CA THR A 39 2.99 -13.78 -8.38
C THR A 39 4.44 -13.84 -8.88
N ALA A 40 4.67 -13.54 -10.16
CA ALA A 40 6.00 -13.50 -10.75
C ALA A 40 6.88 -12.42 -10.08
N THR A 41 6.33 -11.24 -9.83
CA THR A 41 7.03 -10.15 -9.14
C THR A 41 7.43 -10.55 -7.73
N PHE A 42 6.52 -11.12 -6.94
CA PHE A 42 6.83 -11.61 -5.59
C PHE A 42 7.86 -12.73 -5.61
N ALA A 43 7.78 -13.65 -6.57
CA ALA A 43 8.77 -14.71 -6.73
C ALA A 43 10.17 -14.13 -7.05
N LEU A 44 10.26 -13.16 -7.96
CA LEU A 44 11.51 -12.47 -8.29
C LEU A 44 12.09 -11.72 -7.09
N VAL A 45 11.26 -10.95 -6.38
CA VAL A 45 11.68 -10.24 -5.16
C VAL A 45 12.16 -11.23 -4.10
N TYR A 46 11.45 -12.34 -3.89
CA TYR A 46 11.85 -13.40 -2.95
C TYR A 46 13.20 -14.00 -3.34
N LEU A 47 13.40 -14.36 -4.62
CA LEU A 47 14.67 -14.89 -5.11
C LEU A 47 15.80 -13.87 -4.97
N TYR A 48 15.54 -12.60 -5.26
CA TYR A 48 16.50 -11.51 -5.11
C TYR A 48 16.94 -11.35 -3.65
N ILE A 49 15.97 -11.27 -2.73
CA ILE A 49 16.23 -11.16 -1.29
C ILE A 49 16.98 -12.39 -0.80
N LYS A 50 16.54 -13.60 -1.15
CA LYS A 50 17.19 -14.86 -0.75
C LYS A 50 18.65 -14.91 -1.24
N LYS A 51 18.91 -14.40 -2.44
CA LYS A 51 20.27 -14.32 -3.02
C LYS A 51 21.14 -13.27 -2.33
N HIS A 52 20.57 -12.15 -1.90
CA HIS A 52 21.30 -11.04 -1.25
C HIS A 52 21.35 -11.10 0.28
N GLN A 53 20.50 -11.90 0.93
CA GLN A 53 20.44 -12.01 2.39
C GLN A 53 21.76 -12.46 3.04
N ARG A 54 22.62 -13.18 2.30
CA ARG A 54 23.94 -13.60 2.81
C ARG A 54 25.02 -12.52 2.75
N ARG A 55 24.77 -11.36 2.13
CA ARG A 55 25.79 -10.29 1.94
C ARG A 55 25.34 -8.89 2.34
N THR A 56 24.13 -8.72 2.86
CA THR A 56 23.59 -7.39 3.12
C THR A 56 23.51 -7.18 4.63
N GLU A 57 24.55 -6.59 5.22
CA GLU A 57 24.35 -5.80 6.43
C GLU A 57 23.38 -4.69 6.06
N ILE A 58 22.19 -4.71 6.66
CA ILE A 58 21.15 -3.71 6.39
C ILE A 58 21.67 -2.38 6.92
N ASP A 59 22.20 -1.54 6.03
CA ASP A 59 22.66 -0.20 6.39
C ASP A 59 21.46 0.59 6.95
N PRO A 60 21.50 0.98 8.24
CA PRO A 60 20.39 1.68 8.88
C PRO A 60 20.06 2.99 8.17
N LYS A 61 21.03 3.66 7.54
CA LYS A 61 20.77 4.90 6.79
C LYS A 61 19.95 4.64 5.53
N LYS A 62 20.25 3.57 4.79
CA LYS A 62 19.47 3.17 3.60
C LYS A 62 18.06 2.77 3.99
N MET A 63 17.91 2.07 5.11
CA MET A 63 16.60 1.64 5.58
C MET A 63 15.73 2.83 6.02
N VAL A 64 16.30 3.84 6.69
CA VAL A 64 15.60 5.10 7.01
C VAL A 64 15.15 5.83 5.75
N LEU A 65 15.99 5.89 4.72
CA LEU A 65 15.62 6.52 3.44
C LEU A 65 14.46 5.79 2.77
N VAL A 66 14.53 4.45 2.69
CA VAL A 66 13.45 3.62 2.13
C VAL A 66 12.14 3.86 2.87
N TYR A 67 12.16 3.84 4.21
CA TYR A 67 10.96 4.11 5.01
C TYR A 67 10.40 5.52 4.79
N LYS A 68 11.27 6.53 4.67
CA LYS A 68 10.85 7.91 4.43
C LYS A 68 10.19 8.05 3.06
N VAL A 69 10.81 7.50 2.02
CA VAL A 69 10.27 7.55 0.65
C VAL A 69 8.97 6.75 0.55
N SER A 70 8.92 5.52 1.08
CA SER A 70 7.69 4.72 1.08
C SER A 70 6.58 5.40 1.88
N GLY A 71 6.91 6.05 3.00
CA GLY A 71 5.96 6.82 3.80
C GLY A 71 5.36 8.00 3.03
N ILE A 72 6.18 8.76 2.31
CA ILE A 72 5.70 9.87 1.45
C ILE A 72 4.80 9.34 0.34
N VAL A 73 5.18 8.25 -0.33
CA VAL A 73 4.36 7.63 -1.38
C VAL A 73 3.02 7.17 -0.81
N LEU A 74 3.01 6.49 0.34
CA LEU A 74 1.78 6.06 1.02
C LEU A 74 0.90 7.24 1.43
N LEU A 75 1.48 8.34 1.89
CA LEU A 75 0.74 9.55 2.26
C LEU A 75 0.07 10.15 1.02
N LEU A 76 0.79 10.30 -0.08
CA LEU A 76 0.23 10.81 -1.34
C LEU A 76 -0.88 9.89 -1.86
N VAL A 77 -0.65 8.57 -1.90
CA VAL A 77 -1.67 7.61 -2.34
C VAL A 77 -2.90 7.66 -1.44
N GLY A 78 -2.71 7.66 -0.12
CA GLY A 78 -3.81 7.78 0.86
C GLY A 78 -4.62 9.06 0.68
N LEU A 79 -3.95 10.19 0.45
CA LEU A 79 -4.59 11.49 0.29
C LEU A 79 -5.35 11.63 -1.04
N PHE A 80 -4.80 11.11 -2.14
CA PHE A 80 -5.39 11.24 -3.48
C PHE A 80 -6.34 10.10 -3.86
N SER A 81 -6.25 8.93 -3.22
CA SER A 81 -7.12 7.78 -3.51
C SER A 81 -8.63 8.10 -3.42
N PRO A 82 -9.15 8.86 -2.43
CA PRO A 82 -10.56 9.17 -2.36
C PRO A 82 -10.99 10.05 -3.55
N LEU A 83 -10.16 11.02 -3.93
CA LEU A 83 -10.44 11.92 -5.06
C LEU A 83 -10.56 11.13 -6.37
N ILE A 84 -9.68 10.16 -6.60
CA ILE A 84 -9.68 9.34 -7.81
C ILE A 84 -10.90 8.42 -7.83
N ALA A 85 -11.20 7.76 -6.70
CA ALA A 85 -12.34 6.85 -6.58
C ALA A 85 -13.67 7.57 -6.76
N LEU A 86 -13.86 8.74 -6.12
CA LEU A 86 -15.12 9.48 -6.15
C LEU A 86 -15.37 10.19 -7.48
N ARG A 87 -14.31 10.63 -8.17
CA ARG A 87 -14.43 11.17 -9.54
C ARG A 87 -14.97 10.12 -10.52
N LYS A 88 -14.62 8.84 -10.35
CA LYS A 88 -15.20 7.75 -11.18
C LYS A 88 -16.69 7.54 -10.96
N ILE A 89 -17.21 7.89 -9.78
CA ILE A 89 -18.63 7.72 -9.40
C ILE A 89 -19.48 8.92 -9.87
N GLY A 90 -18.86 9.95 -10.47
CA GLY A 90 -19.59 11.12 -11.00
C GLY A 90 -20.18 12.03 -9.92
N LEU A 91 -19.67 11.96 -8.69
CA LEU A 91 -20.17 12.77 -7.59
C LEU A 91 -19.88 14.27 -7.79
N PRO A 92 -20.78 15.17 -7.34
CA PRO A 92 -20.54 16.60 -7.38
C PRO A 92 -19.25 17.00 -6.66
N ILE A 93 -18.70 18.15 -7.03
CA ILE A 93 -17.41 18.64 -6.52
C ILE A 93 -17.41 18.78 -4.99
N LEU A 94 -18.53 19.20 -4.41
CA LEU A 94 -18.65 19.50 -2.97
C LEU A 94 -18.43 18.26 -2.06
N PRO A 95 -19.10 17.11 -2.28
CA PRO A 95 -18.77 15.84 -1.61
C PRO A 95 -17.31 15.42 -1.72
N ASN A 96 -16.70 15.58 -2.91
CA ASN A 96 -15.31 15.17 -3.14
C ASN A 96 -14.32 16.00 -2.30
N VAL A 97 -14.57 17.30 -2.18
CA VAL A 97 -13.78 18.22 -1.35
C VAL A 97 -13.94 17.90 0.14
N LEU A 98 -15.17 17.61 0.59
CA LEU A 98 -15.44 17.25 1.99
C LEU A 98 -14.75 15.94 2.41
N ILE A 99 -14.80 14.91 1.56
CA ILE A 99 -14.16 13.62 1.84
C ILE A 99 -12.63 13.74 1.82
N PHE A 100 -12.08 14.56 0.93
CA PHE A 100 -10.65 14.87 0.93
C PHE A 100 -10.20 15.55 2.24
N LEU A 101 -10.94 16.57 2.68
CA LEU A 101 -10.70 17.25 3.96
C LEU A 101 -10.80 16.28 5.15
N ALA A 102 -11.83 15.44 5.20
CA ALA A 102 -11.99 14.44 6.25
C ALA A 102 -10.80 13.45 6.26
N THR A 103 -10.34 13.01 5.09
CA THR A 103 -9.19 12.10 4.95
C THR A 103 -7.90 12.77 5.45
N ALA A 104 -7.67 14.04 5.08
CA ALA A 104 -6.53 14.80 5.56
C ALA A 104 -6.52 14.96 7.10
N ILE A 105 -7.69 15.24 7.68
CA ILE A 105 -7.87 15.34 9.14
C ILE A 105 -7.56 13.99 9.82
N LEU A 106 -8.09 12.87 9.30
CA LEU A 106 -7.85 11.53 9.85
C LEU A 106 -6.37 11.14 9.79
N ILE A 107 -5.67 11.48 8.72
CA ILE A 107 -4.22 11.28 8.62
C ILE A 107 -3.50 12.11 9.70
N GLY A 108 -3.87 13.38 9.86
CA GLY A 108 -3.32 14.25 10.90
C GLY A 108 -3.53 13.71 12.32
N LEU A 109 -4.75 13.24 12.62
CA LEU A 109 -5.08 12.61 13.91
C LEU A 109 -4.28 11.32 14.14
N SER A 110 -4.08 10.53 13.08
CA SER A 110 -3.29 9.29 13.16
C SER A 110 -1.82 9.59 13.48
N VAL A 111 -1.24 10.62 12.84
CA VAL A 111 0.12 11.08 13.16
C VAL A 111 0.21 11.55 14.61
N LEU A 112 -0.73 12.38 15.06
CA LEU A 112 -0.79 12.86 16.44
C LEU A 112 -0.86 11.71 17.45
N ALA A 113 -1.75 10.75 17.21
CA ALA A 113 -1.90 9.56 18.06
C ALA A 113 -0.58 8.78 18.15
N ILE A 114 0.10 8.56 17.02
CA ILE A 114 1.40 7.87 16.98
C ILE A 114 2.47 8.65 17.75
N THR A 115 2.51 9.98 17.61
CA THR A 115 3.49 10.82 18.35
C THR A 115 3.25 10.78 19.87
N LEU A 116 1.98 10.83 20.30
CA LEU A 116 1.59 10.71 21.71
C LEU A 116 1.95 9.35 22.29
N ILE A 117 1.65 8.25 21.57
CA ILE A 117 1.97 6.88 22.02
C ILE A 117 3.48 6.66 22.12
N ASN A 118 4.25 7.18 21.16
CA ASN A 118 5.71 6.98 21.12
C ASN A 118 6.48 7.98 22.00
N GLY A 119 5.80 8.87 22.72
CA GLY A 119 6.42 9.83 23.64
C GLY A 119 7.35 10.86 22.97
N LYS A 120 7.36 10.93 21.63
CA LYS A 120 8.12 11.96 20.90
C LYS A 120 7.26 13.21 20.80
N LYS A 121 7.60 14.23 21.60
CA LYS A 121 7.07 15.58 21.40
C LYS A 121 7.42 16.05 19.98
N LEU A 122 6.40 16.56 19.29
CA LEU A 122 6.48 17.21 17.98
C LEU A 122 7.58 18.26 17.93
#